data_AF-A0A8H7FDQ6-F1
#
_entry.id   AF-A0A8H7FDQ6-F1
#
_cell.length_a   1.000
_cell.length_b   1.000
_cell.length_c   1.000
_cell.angle_alpha   90.00
_cell.angle_beta   90.00
_cell.angle_gamma   90.00
#
_symmetry.space_group_name_H-M   'P 1'
#
loop_
_entity.id
_entity.type
_entity.pdbx_description
1 polymer ?
#
loop_
_entity_poly.entity_id
_entity_poly.type
_entity_poly.pdbx_seq_one_letter_code
_entity_poly.pdbx_strand_id
1 'polypeptide(L)'
;MGRIAMDQYFKLLRAPEEITRCNVEIRRIITHLRDEEHFLRHHEDRVRLADPVLAHQIAIHRNIRGRFNSLHRQRLAAISKLKGFSGNVQPGISLDTGPGSPGSCCPSAPTAASFASANSIGRGLTLTTEEVELEGEQQDDEEEAQEQEDEADLLAVIMDKANSRSYDKEAWSPPPPPPTTSAPVPDDADAHVNGDRSRHLSPTV
;
A
#
# COMPACT_ATOMS: atom_id res chain seq x y z
N MET A 1 24.79 27.63 20.82
CA MET A 1 24.30 28.64 19.85
C MET A 1 25.10 28.68 18.54
N GLY A 2 26.43 28.67 18.55
CA GLY A 2 27.24 28.73 17.31
C GLY A 2 27.00 27.58 16.31
N ARG A 3 26.93 26.33 16.78
CA ARG A 3 26.70 25.14 15.91
C ARG A 3 25.40 25.23 15.11
N ILE A 4 24.28 25.50 15.79
CA ILE A 4 22.95 25.63 15.16
C ILE A 4 22.94 26.71 14.06
N ALA A 5 23.58 27.86 14.32
CA ALA A 5 23.68 28.93 13.33
C ALA A 5 24.51 28.51 12.11
N MET A 6 25.62 27.79 12.31
CA MET A 6 26.44 27.26 11.22
C MET A 6 25.68 26.21 10.39
N ASP A 7 24.93 25.30 11.04
CA ASP A 7 24.15 24.29 10.34
C ASP A 7 23.04 24.91 9.48
N GLN A 8 22.35 25.92 10.01
CA GLN A 8 21.33 26.66 9.26
C GLN A 8 21.95 27.38 8.06
N TYR A 9 23.12 27.99 8.23
CA TYR A 9 23.84 28.65 7.15
C TYR A 9 24.16 27.67 6.01
N PHE A 10 24.72 26.50 6.31
CA PHE A 10 25.02 25.51 5.27
C PHE A 10 23.76 24.89 4.65
N LYS A 11 22.68 24.70 5.41
CA LYS A 11 21.38 24.28 4.86
C LYS A 11 20.83 25.29 3.86
N LEU A 12 20.93 26.59 4.16
CA LEU A 12 20.50 27.64 3.24
C LEU A 12 21.37 27.70 1.99
N LEU A 13 22.70 27.56 2.14
CA LEU A 13 23.62 27.52 1.01
C LEU A 13 23.33 26.36 0.07
N ARG A 14 22.99 25.17 0.61
CA ARG A 14 22.76 23.95 -0.18
C ARG A 14 21.31 23.75 -0.63
N ALA A 15 20.40 24.63 -0.22
CA ALA A 15 18.99 24.53 -0.57
C ALA A 15 18.73 24.49 -2.09
N PRO A 16 19.42 25.30 -2.94
CA PRO A 16 19.20 25.27 -4.39
C PRO A 16 19.54 23.92 -5.04
N GLU A 17 20.65 23.30 -4.63
CA GLU A 17 21.04 21.97 -5.11
C GLU A 17 20.03 20.92 -4.65
N GLU A 18 19.59 21.00 -3.40
CA GLU A 18 18.65 20.04 -2.85
C GLU A 18 17.27 20.14 -3.51
N ILE A 19 16.79 21.34 -3.83
CA ILE A 19 15.57 21.53 -4.62
C ILE A 19 15.69 20.82 -5.98
N THR A 20 16.84 20.97 -6.65
CA THR A 20 17.08 20.33 -7.95
C THR A 20 17.07 18.80 -7.84
N ARG A 21 17.71 18.24 -6.80
CA ARG A 21 17.69 16.80 -6.53
C ARG A 21 16.30 16.27 -6.19
N CYS A 22 15.59 16.97 -5.32
CA CYS A 22 14.22 16.64 -4.93
C CYS A 22 13.28 16.62 -6.15
N ASN A 23 13.42 17.55 -7.10
CA ASN A 23 12.61 17.54 -8.33
C ASN A 23 12.80 16.28 -9.17
N VAL A 24 14.04 15.77 -9.27
CA VAL A 24 14.34 14.52 -9.96
C VAL A 24 13.71 13.35 -9.20
N GLU A 25 13.86 13.32 -7.88
CA GLU A 25 13.38 12.23 -7.05
C GLU A 25 11.84 12.16 -7.00
N ILE A 26 11.16 13.29 -6.96
CA ILE A 26 9.69 13.37 -7.09
C ILE A 26 9.22 12.64 -8.34
N ARG A 27 9.86 12.90 -9.48
CA ARG A 27 9.49 12.25 -10.74
C ARG A 27 9.77 10.75 -10.71
N ARG A 28 10.88 10.32 -10.10
CA ARG A 28 11.22 8.90 -9.93
C ARG A 28 10.21 8.17 -9.08
N ILE A 29 9.85 8.72 -7.92
CA ILE A 29 8.84 8.14 -7.02
C ILE A 29 7.50 7.98 -7.74
N ILE A 30 7.06 9.00 -8.47
CA ILE A 30 5.79 8.94 -9.22
C ILE A 30 5.81 7.83 -10.27
N THR A 31 6.93 7.69 -10.97
CA THR A 31 7.14 6.64 -11.97
C THR A 31 7.09 5.27 -11.31
N HIS A 32 7.83 5.08 -10.22
CA HIS A 32 7.88 3.83 -9.48
C HIS A 32 6.51 3.40 -8.95
N LEU A 33 5.76 4.32 -8.32
CA LEU A 33 4.41 4.03 -7.81
C LEU A 33 3.44 3.58 -8.91
N ARG A 34 3.52 4.19 -10.11
CA ARG A 34 2.70 3.79 -11.26
C ARG A 34 3.10 2.42 -11.77
N ASP A 35 4.40 2.22 -11.97
CA ASP A 35 4.92 1.03 -12.63
C ASP A 35 4.78 -0.21 -11.74
N GLU A 36 5.04 -0.10 -10.43
CA GLU A 36 4.81 -1.17 -9.47
C GLU A 36 3.32 -1.55 -9.39
N GLU A 37 2.42 -0.56 -9.33
CA GLU A 37 0.98 -0.80 -9.31
C GLU A 37 0.51 -1.53 -10.59
N HIS A 38 0.99 -1.11 -11.76
CA HIS A 38 0.63 -1.73 -13.03
C HIS A 38 1.21 -3.15 -13.15
N PHE A 39 2.46 -3.34 -12.75
CA PHE A 39 3.13 -4.64 -12.76
C PHE A 39 2.41 -5.67 -11.90
N LEU A 40 2.11 -5.34 -10.64
CA LEU A 40 1.45 -6.27 -9.74
C LEU A 40 0.03 -6.60 -10.19
N ARG A 41 -0.73 -5.62 -10.72
CA ARG A 41 -2.05 -5.86 -11.31
C ARG A 41 -1.97 -6.77 -12.54
N HIS A 42 -1.05 -6.48 -13.44
CA HIS A 42 -0.85 -7.27 -14.65
C HIS A 42 -0.55 -8.74 -14.32
N HIS A 43 0.36 -8.98 -13.37
CA HIS A 43 0.73 -10.33 -12.96
C HIS A 43 -0.38 -11.05 -12.19
N GLU A 44 -1.14 -10.35 -11.35
CA GLU A 44 -2.35 -10.88 -10.69
C GLU A 44 -3.34 -11.39 -11.75
N ASP A 45 -3.71 -10.54 -12.71
CA ASP A 45 -4.69 -10.86 -13.75
C ASP A 45 -4.22 -12.01 -14.66
N ARG A 46 -2.93 -12.02 -15.01
CA ARG A 46 -2.35 -13.04 -15.89
C ARG A 46 -2.35 -14.43 -15.25
N VAL A 47 -2.11 -14.51 -13.95
CA VAL A 47 -2.02 -15.79 -13.23
C VAL A 47 -3.39 -16.25 -12.72
N ARG A 48 -4.37 -15.35 -12.59
CA ARG A 48 -5.70 -15.62 -12.02
C ARG A 48 -6.42 -16.85 -12.57
N LEU A 49 -6.30 -17.14 -13.87
CA LEU A 49 -6.95 -18.30 -14.50
C LEU A 49 -6.15 -19.59 -14.34
N ALA A 50 -4.83 -19.51 -14.25
CA ALA A 50 -3.93 -20.67 -14.18
C ALA A 50 -3.71 -21.14 -12.74
N ASP A 51 -3.53 -20.20 -11.81
CA ASP A 51 -3.31 -20.46 -10.40
C ASP A 51 -3.99 -19.37 -9.53
N PRO A 52 -5.25 -19.62 -9.10
CA PRO A 52 -5.99 -18.68 -8.26
C PRO A 52 -5.34 -18.44 -6.89
N VAL A 53 -4.58 -19.40 -6.36
CA VAL A 53 -3.92 -19.28 -5.05
C VAL A 53 -2.75 -18.30 -5.16
N LEU A 54 -1.93 -18.45 -6.20
CA LEU A 54 -0.84 -17.52 -6.47
C LEU A 54 -1.38 -16.12 -6.78
N ALA A 55 -2.45 -16.01 -7.57
CA ALA A 55 -3.09 -14.71 -7.82
C ALA A 55 -3.59 -14.04 -6.53
N HIS A 56 -4.15 -14.81 -5.59
CA HIS A 56 -4.53 -14.29 -4.27
C HIS A 56 -3.33 -13.79 -3.47
N GLN A 57 -2.20 -14.50 -3.49
CA GLN A 57 -0.96 -14.05 -2.84
C GLN A 57 -0.43 -12.76 -3.47
N ILE A 58 -0.47 -12.63 -4.80
CA ILE A 58 -0.09 -11.40 -5.51
C ILE A 58 -1.02 -10.25 -5.11
N ALA A 59 -2.33 -10.50 -4.99
CA ALA A 59 -3.30 -9.49 -4.56
C ALA A 59 -3.01 -9.00 -3.12
N ILE A 60 -2.68 -9.91 -2.19
CA ILE A 60 -2.25 -9.54 -0.84
C ILE A 60 -0.98 -8.69 -0.90
N HIS A 61 0.03 -9.12 -1.67
CA HIS A 61 1.28 -8.37 -1.82
C HIS A 61 1.05 -6.98 -2.40
N ARG A 62 0.24 -6.87 -3.45
CA ARG A 62 -0.17 -5.60 -4.07
C ARG A 62 -0.85 -4.69 -3.07
N ASN A 63 -1.77 -5.21 -2.27
CA ASN A 63 -2.45 -4.44 -1.25
C ASN A 63 -1.47 -3.92 -0.19
N ILE A 64 -0.53 -4.75 0.28
CA ILE A 64 0.49 -4.37 1.27
C ILE A 64 1.42 -3.27 0.72
N ARG A 65 1.94 -3.44 -0.50
CA ARG A 65 2.79 -2.45 -1.17
C ARG A 65 2.04 -1.14 -1.41
N GLY A 66 0.78 -1.23 -1.83
CA GLY A 66 -0.04 -0.08 -2.21
C GLY A 66 -0.68 0.70 -1.06
N ARG A 67 -0.52 0.27 0.20
CA ARG A 67 -1.24 0.86 1.36
C ARG A 67 -1.08 2.37 1.49
N PHE A 68 0.10 2.87 1.13
CA PHE A 68 0.44 4.29 1.26
C PHE A 68 0.42 5.06 -0.06
N ASN A 69 0.07 4.41 -1.18
CA ASN A 69 0.10 5.06 -2.49
C ASN A 69 -0.80 6.29 -2.55
N SER A 70 -1.98 6.24 -1.91
CA SER A 70 -2.89 7.40 -1.81
C SER A 70 -2.25 8.56 -1.06
N LEU A 71 -1.62 8.30 0.09
CA LEU A 71 -0.91 9.29 0.90
C LEU A 71 0.27 9.90 0.12
N HIS A 72 1.07 9.07 -0.56
CA HIS A 72 2.15 9.55 -1.40
C HIS A 72 1.63 10.46 -2.53
N ARG A 73 0.59 10.03 -3.25
CA ARG A 73 -0.03 10.84 -4.31
C ARG A 73 -0.55 12.18 -3.76
N GLN A 74 -1.18 12.17 -2.58
CA GLN A 74 -1.66 13.39 -1.92
C GLN A 74 -0.51 14.34 -1.55
N ARG A 75 0.55 13.83 -0.92
CA ARG A 75 1.73 14.63 -0.54
C ARG A 75 2.43 15.22 -1.75
N LEU A 76 2.62 14.43 -2.81
CA LEU A 76 3.20 14.89 -4.07
C LEU A 76 2.35 15.97 -4.74
N ALA A 77 1.01 15.84 -4.70
CA ALA A 77 0.09 16.85 -5.18
C ALA A 77 0.06 18.13 -4.31
N ALA A 78 0.41 18.02 -3.02
CA ALA A 78 0.59 19.19 -2.16
C ALA A 78 1.92 19.91 -2.45
N ILE A 79 3.00 19.14 -2.65
CA ILE A 79 4.33 19.68 -3.00
C ILE A 79 4.26 20.46 -4.32
N SER A 80 3.55 19.95 -5.32
CA SER A 80 3.42 20.64 -6.61
C SER A 80 2.66 21.98 -6.55
N LYS A 81 1.94 22.24 -5.44
CA LYS A 81 1.22 23.49 -5.21
C LYS A 81 2.04 24.50 -4.40
N LEU A 82 3.23 24.12 -3.91
CA LEU A 82 4.08 25.03 -3.15
C LEU A 82 4.58 26.17 -4.05
N LYS A 83 4.64 27.38 -3.48
CA LYS A 83 5.23 28.53 -4.16
C LYS A 83 6.70 28.25 -4.47
N GLY A 84 7.09 28.43 -5.73
CA GLY A 84 8.47 28.19 -6.17
C GLY A 84 8.77 26.73 -6.54
N PHE A 85 7.77 25.84 -6.55
CA PHE A 85 7.93 24.51 -7.12
C PHE A 85 8.26 24.59 -8.61
N SER A 86 9.34 23.92 -9.02
CA SER A 86 9.86 23.90 -10.40
C SER A 86 9.98 22.50 -10.98
N GLY A 87 9.56 21.48 -10.23
CA GLY A 87 9.64 20.08 -10.63
C GLY A 87 8.49 19.64 -11.56
N ASN A 88 8.47 18.35 -11.88
CA ASN A 88 7.44 17.73 -12.70
C ASN A 88 6.79 16.54 -11.97
N VAL A 89 5.47 16.58 -11.82
CA VAL A 89 4.67 15.50 -11.21
C VAL A 89 4.08 14.51 -12.20
N GLN A 90 4.40 14.63 -13.49
CA GLN A 90 4.03 13.63 -14.47
C GLN A 90 4.98 12.43 -14.38
N PRO A 91 4.44 11.20 -14.39
CA PRO A 91 5.26 10.00 -14.47
C PRO A 91 6.26 10.06 -15.63
N GLY A 92 7.47 9.58 -15.38
CA GLY A 92 8.50 9.39 -16.39
C GLY A 92 8.38 8.05 -17.12
N ILE A 93 9.45 7.70 -17.82
CA ILE A 93 9.66 6.38 -18.44
C ILE A 93 10.68 5.66 -17.56
N SER A 94 10.35 4.45 -17.10
CA SER A 94 11.30 3.62 -16.35
C SER A 94 12.39 3.09 -17.28
N LEU A 95 13.63 3.09 -16.79
CA LEU A 95 14.77 2.50 -17.51
C LEU A 95 14.81 0.98 -17.36
N ASP A 96 14.12 0.43 -16.34
CA ASP A 96 14.13 -0.98 -16.05
C ASP A 96 13.07 -1.69 -16.89
N THR A 97 13.37 -1.94 -18.16
CA THR A 97 12.51 -2.69 -19.08
C THR A 97 12.87 -4.19 -19.14
N GLY A 98 13.75 -4.67 -18.27
CA GLY A 98 14.17 -6.07 -18.22
C GLY A 98 13.07 -7.04 -17.75
N PRO A 99 13.10 -8.33 -18.14
CA PRO A 99 12.10 -9.31 -17.73
C PRO A 99 11.97 -9.38 -16.20
N GLY A 100 10.74 -9.20 -15.68
CA GLY A 100 10.47 -9.22 -14.25
C GLY A 100 10.59 -7.87 -13.53
N SER A 101 10.94 -6.79 -14.24
CA SER A 101 10.91 -5.44 -13.69
C SER A 101 9.50 -4.82 -13.75
N PRO A 102 9.13 -3.97 -12.77
CA PRO A 102 7.92 -3.16 -12.84
C PRO A 102 7.75 -2.33 -14.12
N GLY A 103 8.86 -1.89 -14.73
CA GLY A 103 8.85 -1.13 -15.99
C GLY A 103 8.68 -1.98 -17.26
N SER A 104 8.73 -3.31 -17.15
CA SER A 104 8.67 -4.25 -18.27
C SER A 104 7.30 -4.91 -18.36
N CYS A 105 6.30 -4.16 -18.81
CA CYS A 105 5.03 -4.75 -19.20
C CYS A 105 5.10 -5.21 -20.65
N CYS A 106 5.87 -6.26 -20.90
CA CYS A 106 5.89 -6.91 -22.21
C CYS A 106 4.67 -7.83 -22.37
N PRO A 107 3.95 -7.77 -23.51
CA PRO A 107 2.94 -8.75 -23.85
C PRO A 107 3.59 -10.11 -24.11
N SER A 108 2.94 -11.16 -23.59
CA SER A 108 3.42 -12.54 -23.47
C SER A 108 4.00 -13.14 -24.75
N ALA A 109 5.20 -13.72 -24.66
CA ALA A 109 5.65 -14.74 -25.60
C ALA A 109 4.79 -16.01 -25.43
N PRO A 110 4.47 -16.74 -26.51
CA PRO A 110 3.64 -17.94 -26.44
C PRO A 110 4.39 -19.09 -25.75
N THR A 111 3.68 -19.71 -24.82
CA THR A 111 4.07 -20.86 -24.01
C THR A 111 4.33 -22.09 -24.88
N ALA A 112 5.58 -22.56 -24.93
CA ALA A 112 5.87 -23.95 -25.30
C ALA A 112 6.01 -24.77 -24.01
N ALA A 113 5.03 -25.61 -23.75
CA ALA A 113 5.11 -26.62 -22.71
C ALA A 113 6.19 -27.66 -23.08
N SER A 114 7.07 -28.00 -22.14
CA SER A 114 7.61 -29.36 -22.07
C SER A 114 7.94 -29.69 -20.63
N PHE A 115 7.11 -30.55 -20.04
CA PHE A 115 7.39 -31.24 -18.80
C PHE A 115 8.54 -32.23 -19.01
N ALA A 116 9.54 -32.21 -18.14
CA ALA A 116 10.20 -33.41 -17.67
C ALA A 116 10.87 -33.12 -16.31
N SER A 117 10.35 -33.78 -15.28
CA SER A 117 10.88 -33.82 -13.93
C SER A 117 12.02 -34.85 -13.83
N ALA A 118 13.11 -34.48 -13.16
CA ALA A 118 13.94 -35.45 -12.44
C ALA A 118 14.59 -34.76 -11.23
N ASN A 119 14.13 -35.14 -10.05
CA ASN A 119 14.78 -34.87 -8.76
C ASN A 119 16.13 -35.61 -8.68
N SER A 120 17.16 -34.95 -8.13
CA SER A 120 18.09 -35.62 -7.20
C SER A 120 18.80 -34.61 -6.31
N ILE A 121 18.73 -34.90 -5.02
CA ILE A 121 19.32 -34.24 -3.85
C ILE A 121 20.86 -34.20 -3.96
N GLY A 122 21.46 -33.08 -3.59
CA GLY A 122 22.92 -32.90 -3.53
C GLY A 122 23.32 -31.79 -2.57
N ARG A 123 23.17 -32.06 -1.27
CA ARG A 123 23.66 -31.26 -0.14
C ARG A 123 25.19 -31.21 -0.17
N GLY A 124 25.79 -30.03 -0.12
CA GLY A 124 27.26 -29.89 -0.07
C GLY A 124 27.72 -28.44 0.09
N LEU A 125 27.74 -27.95 1.33
CA LEU A 125 28.47 -26.77 1.77
C LEU A 125 29.98 -27.01 1.61
N THR A 126 30.70 -26.07 1.01
CA THR A 126 32.13 -25.89 1.28
C THR A 126 32.41 -24.41 1.47
N LEU A 127 32.52 -24.07 2.75
CA LEU A 127 33.09 -22.85 3.31
C LEU A 127 34.58 -22.80 2.90
N THR A 128 35.02 -21.74 2.23
CA THR A 128 36.46 -21.46 2.06
C THR A 128 36.78 -20.16 2.78
N THR A 129 37.42 -20.36 3.92
CA THR A 129 38.07 -19.41 4.80
C THR A 129 39.16 -18.63 4.06
N GLU A 130 39.01 -17.32 3.94
CA GLU A 130 40.14 -16.39 3.90
C GLU A 130 39.80 -15.24 4.87
N GLU A 131 40.32 -15.37 6.09
CA GLU A 131 40.28 -14.32 7.12
C GLU A 131 41.42 -13.35 6.84
N VAL A 132 41.09 -12.10 6.50
CA VAL A 132 42.02 -10.98 6.55
C VAL A 132 41.67 -10.18 7.81
N GLU A 133 42.47 -10.36 8.85
CA GLU A 133 42.46 -9.51 10.05
C GLU A 133 42.78 -8.06 9.64
N LEU A 134 41.79 -7.18 9.78
CA LEU A 134 41.95 -5.73 9.76
C LEU A 134 41.58 -5.23 11.15
N GLU A 135 42.57 -5.12 12.02
CA GLU A 135 42.47 -4.41 13.30
C GLU A 135 42.27 -2.91 13.01
N GLY A 136 41.04 -2.45 13.15
CA GLY A 136 40.71 -1.03 13.27
C GLY A 136 40.40 -0.73 14.73
N GLU A 137 41.24 0.08 15.36
CA GLU A 137 41.02 0.58 16.72
C GLU A 137 39.69 1.34 16.77
N GLN A 138 38.74 0.82 17.56
CA GLN A 138 37.50 1.50 17.91
C GLN A 138 37.84 2.55 18.96
N GLN A 139 37.79 3.83 18.58
CA GLN A 139 37.69 4.91 19.56
C GLN A 139 36.29 4.87 20.16
N ASP A 140 36.29 4.65 21.47
CA ASP A 140 35.13 4.58 22.35
C ASP A 140 34.60 5.99 22.58
N ASP A 141 33.67 6.45 21.73
CA ASP A 141 32.93 7.69 21.94
C ASP A 141 31.70 7.39 22.83
N GLU A 142 31.95 7.16 24.11
CA GLU A 142 30.98 6.83 25.18
C GLU A 142 30.00 7.98 25.56
N GLU A 143 29.77 8.99 24.70
CA GLU A 143 28.93 10.17 25.05
C GLU A 143 27.49 10.15 24.49
N GLU A 144 27.08 9.13 23.73
CA GLU A 144 25.73 9.10 23.11
C GLU A 144 24.64 8.38 23.95
N ALA A 145 24.98 7.94 25.17
CA ALA A 145 24.04 7.20 26.04
C ALA A 145 23.13 8.11 26.90
N GLN A 146 23.48 9.38 27.10
CA GLN A 146 22.71 10.25 28.00
C GLN A 146 21.44 10.85 27.38
N GLU A 147 21.36 10.99 26.04
CA GLU A 147 20.22 11.65 25.38
C GLU A 147 18.99 10.74 25.21
N GLN A 148 19.12 9.42 25.37
CA GLN A 148 17.98 8.49 25.25
C GLN A 148 17.17 8.31 26.54
N GLU A 149 17.77 8.47 27.71
CA GLU A 149 17.06 8.30 29.00
C GLU A 149 16.03 9.43 29.24
N ASP A 150 16.36 10.67 28.86
CA ASP A 150 15.47 11.83 29.05
C ASP A 150 14.22 11.79 28.15
N GLU A 151 14.31 11.21 26.94
CA GLU A 151 13.15 11.06 26.03
C GLU A 151 12.18 9.99 26.52
N ALA A 152 12.68 8.89 27.08
CA ALA A 152 11.86 7.81 27.62
C ALA A 152 11.06 8.27 28.85
N ASP A 153 11.67 9.05 29.73
CA ASP A 153 11.01 9.63 30.90
C ASP A 153 9.94 10.66 30.51
N LEU A 154 10.20 11.49 29.48
CA LEU A 154 9.21 12.44 28.99
C LEU A 154 7.98 11.73 28.39
N LEU A 155 8.19 10.62 27.66
CA LEU A 155 7.11 9.79 27.12
C LEU A 155 6.29 9.10 28.22
N ALA A 156 6.94 8.63 29.29
CA ALA A 156 6.27 8.00 30.43
C ALA A 156 5.35 8.98 31.17
N VAL A 157 5.81 10.21 31.42
CA VAL A 157 5.00 11.27 32.07
C VAL A 157 3.79 11.65 31.23
N ILE A 158 3.93 11.67 29.89
CA ILE A 158 2.82 12.00 28.98
C ILE A 158 1.77 10.87 28.96
N MET A 159 2.19 9.61 28.97
CA MET A 159 1.27 8.46 29.01
C MET A 159 0.52 8.37 30.34
N ASP A 160 1.19 8.61 31.47
CA ASP A 160 0.56 8.53 32.78
C ASP A 160 -0.47 9.66 33.00
N LYS A 161 -0.20 10.84 32.44
CA LYS A 161 -1.12 11.99 32.42
C LYS A 161 -2.32 11.81 31.48
N ALA A 162 -2.18 10.95 30.46
CA ALA A 162 -3.29 10.57 29.59
C ALA A 162 -4.19 9.50 30.24
N ASN A 163 -3.61 8.59 31.03
CA ASN A 163 -4.34 7.50 31.67
C ASN A 163 -5.13 7.95 32.91
N SER A 164 -4.67 9.00 33.60
CA SER A 164 -5.35 9.56 34.78
C SER A 164 -6.55 10.47 34.45
N ARG A 165 -6.87 10.69 33.16
CA ARG A 165 -7.93 11.62 32.72
C ARG A 165 -9.18 10.98 32.11
N SER A 166 -9.38 9.66 32.24
CA SER A 166 -10.50 8.98 31.53
C SER A 166 -11.24 7.88 32.28
N TYR A 167 -11.43 8.01 33.59
CA TYR A 167 -12.44 7.22 34.32
C TYR A 167 -13.47 8.10 35.04
N ASP A 168 -14.04 9.07 34.31
CA ASP A 168 -15.37 9.58 34.65
C ASP A 168 -16.40 8.65 33.97
N LYS A 169 -17.07 7.88 34.82
CA LYS A 169 -18.16 6.98 34.46
C LYS A 169 -19.39 7.79 34.02
N GLU A 170 -19.63 7.90 32.72
CA GLU A 170 -20.99 8.04 32.21
C GLU A 170 -21.43 6.75 31.52
N ALA A 171 -22.51 6.20 32.06
CA ALA A 171 -23.08 4.92 31.70
C ALA A 171 -23.58 4.90 30.25
N TRP A 172 -22.86 4.21 29.37
CA TRP A 172 -23.36 3.86 28.06
C TRP A 172 -24.54 2.88 28.20
N SER A 173 -25.75 3.36 27.94
CA SER A 173 -26.91 2.49 27.72
C SER A 173 -26.96 2.07 26.25
N PRO A 174 -27.18 0.78 25.94
CA PRO A 174 -27.28 0.33 24.56
C PRO A 174 -28.53 0.92 23.88
N PRO A 175 -28.47 1.20 22.57
CA PRO A 175 -29.62 1.74 21.83
C PRO A 175 -30.77 0.72 21.76
N PRO A 176 -32.03 1.17 21.73
CA PRO A 176 -33.19 0.30 21.66
C PRO A 176 -33.24 -0.46 20.32
N PRO A 177 -33.82 -1.68 20.29
CA PRO A 177 -33.94 -2.45 19.07
C PRO A 177 -34.86 -1.77 18.05
N PRO A 178 -34.65 -2.01 16.74
CA PRO A 178 -35.47 -1.43 15.68
C PRO A 178 -36.92 -1.94 15.76
N PRO A 179 -37.91 -1.13 15.33
CA PRO A 179 -39.31 -1.53 15.35
C PRO A 179 -39.56 -2.70 14.38
N THR A 180 -40.18 -3.75 14.89
CA THR A 180 -40.70 -4.87 14.10
C THR A 180 -41.79 -4.34 13.16
N THR A 181 -41.44 -4.22 11.88
CA THR A 181 -42.43 -4.03 10.81
C THR A 181 -43.30 -5.29 10.76
N SER A 182 -44.50 -5.17 11.33
CA SER A 182 -45.61 -6.11 11.13
C SER A 182 -46.01 -6.03 9.66
N ALA A 183 -45.84 -7.14 8.93
CA ALA A 183 -46.35 -7.30 7.59
C ALA A 183 -47.90 -7.18 7.62
N PRO A 184 -48.53 -6.47 6.67
CA PRO A 184 -49.98 -6.39 6.61
C PRO A 184 -50.55 -7.75 6.20
N VAL A 185 -51.50 -8.22 7.01
CA VAL A 185 -52.43 -9.32 6.70
C VAL A 185 -53.23 -8.93 5.44
N PRO A 186 -53.38 -9.81 4.45
CA PRO A 186 -54.28 -9.54 3.33
C PRO A 186 -55.73 -9.66 3.82
N ASP A 187 -56.47 -8.55 3.72
CA ASP A 187 -57.91 -8.52 3.91
C ASP A 187 -58.61 -9.34 2.81
N ASP A 188 -59.38 -10.33 3.26
CA ASP A 188 -60.41 -11.00 2.47
C ASP A 188 -61.50 -9.99 2.08
N ALA A 189 -61.69 -9.77 0.78
CA ALA A 189 -62.90 -9.15 0.25
C ALA A 189 -63.21 -9.68 -1.15
N ASP A 190 -64.10 -10.67 -1.17
CA ASP A 190 -65.22 -10.87 -2.10
C ASP A 190 -65.15 -10.27 -3.51
N ALA A 191 -65.12 -11.15 -4.52
CA ALA A 191 -65.72 -10.87 -5.81
C ALA A 191 -66.47 -12.12 -6.32
N HIS A 192 -67.80 -12.06 -6.21
CA HIS A 192 -68.76 -12.93 -6.85
C HIS A 192 -68.55 -13.04 -8.37
N VAL A 193 -68.38 -14.28 -8.86
CA VAL A 193 -69.38 -15.01 -9.65
C VAL A 193 -70.26 -14.14 -10.59
N ASN A 194 -69.94 -14.12 -11.90
CA ASN A 194 -70.71 -14.79 -12.97
C ASN A 194 -70.44 -14.23 -14.39
N GLY A 195 -70.22 -15.17 -15.32
CA GLY A 195 -70.68 -15.13 -16.72
C GLY A 195 -69.94 -14.18 -17.68
N ASP A 196 -69.82 -14.43 -18.97
CA ASP A 196 -70.24 -15.51 -19.87
C ASP A 196 -69.55 -15.22 -21.22
N ARG A 197 -69.46 -16.23 -22.08
CA ARG A 197 -69.30 -16.18 -23.55
C ARG A 197 -67.94 -15.85 -24.21
N SER A 198 -67.40 -16.96 -24.73
CA SER A 198 -67.33 -17.27 -26.17
C SER A 198 -66.12 -16.84 -27.02
N ARG A 199 -65.35 -17.89 -27.35
CA ARG A 199 -65.04 -18.43 -28.69
C ARG A 199 -63.91 -17.82 -29.56
N HIS A 200 -63.27 -18.77 -30.28
CA HIS A 200 -62.46 -18.72 -31.51
C HIS A 200 -60.94 -18.47 -31.33
N LEU A 201 -60.08 -19.49 -31.48
CA LEU A 201 -59.46 -20.01 -32.74
C LEU A 201 -58.77 -18.88 -33.52
N SER A 202 -57.45 -18.82 -33.80
CA SER A 202 -56.47 -19.83 -34.28
C SER A 202 -55.02 -19.24 -34.23
N PRO A 203 -53.96 -20.03 -34.49
CA PRO A 203 -52.58 -19.55 -34.70
C PRO A 203 -52.15 -19.53 -36.19
N THR A 204 -51.27 -18.60 -36.58
CA THR A 204 -50.61 -18.49 -37.92
C THR A 204 -49.46 -17.48 -37.75
N VAL A 205 -48.20 -17.60 -38.21
CA VAL A 205 -47.34 -18.59 -38.88
C VAL A 205 -45.91 -18.28 -38.44
#